data_AF-A0A7V9A1P1-F1
#
_entry.id   AF-A0A7V9A1P1-F1
#
_cell.length_a   1.000
_cell.length_b   1.000
_cell.length_c   1.000
_cell.angle_alpha   90.00
_cell.angle_beta   90.00
_cell.angle_gamma   90.00
#
_symmetry.space_group_name_H-M   'P 1'
#
loop_
_entity.id
_entity.type
_entity.pdbx_description
1 polymer ?
#
loop_
_entity_poly.entity_id
_entity_poly.type
_entity_poly.pdbx_seq_one_letter_code
_entity_poly.pdbx_strand_id
1 'polypeptide(L)'
;MSTAVSEPEEKQPLLRRIPAPLFIAVYGTLVILVVVGAAMAAGYTADTTREEAQLPQPERPFNPAPADSSNVAASIRPNLIDNVRVGETNTGAMLRGDIVDGALDDTTAIAGHLSRLLEQNCVDTVTLTSKSGMRVNFWGFCFATLPPATIAQFIDIAVDEGADSVAFSDYASHDHFHLVTLNWMDVEDADELSQRWLEVERPDEINRITFNGYTDDEVVVVDNDKETGEELKRWPRLTNAAE
;
A
#
# COMPACT_ATOMS: atom_id res chain seq x y z
N MET A 1 -34.77 -79.76 6.59
CA MET A 1 -33.40 -80.30 6.61
C MET A 1 -32.75 -80.01 5.26
N SER A 2 -31.52 -79.50 5.30
CA SER A 2 -30.75 -78.95 4.18
C SER A 2 -30.22 -80.01 3.21
N THR A 3 -30.10 -79.59 1.93
CA THR A 3 -28.98 -79.76 0.96
C THR A 3 -28.46 -81.17 0.65
N ALA A 4 -28.00 -81.51 -0.55
CA ALA A 4 -27.86 -80.82 -1.82
C ALA A 4 -27.55 -81.90 -2.89
N VAL A 5 -27.88 -81.61 -4.14
CA VAL A 5 -27.34 -82.28 -5.31
C VAL A 5 -26.12 -81.48 -5.76
N SER A 6 -25.00 -82.15 -5.99
CA SER A 6 -23.80 -81.60 -6.62
C SER A 6 -23.76 -82.05 -8.07
N GLU A 7 -23.54 -81.12 -8.99
CA GLU A 7 -23.06 -81.40 -10.36
C GLU A 7 -22.19 -80.23 -10.88
N PRO A 8 -21.35 -80.46 -11.91
CA PRO A 8 -19.94 -80.06 -11.90
C PRO A 8 -19.51 -79.04 -12.98
N GLU A 9 -18.28 -78.57 -12.77
CA GLU A 9 -17.27 -77.96 -13.67
C GLU A 9 -17.63 -77.52 -15.10
N GLU A 10 -17.46 -76.21 -15.34
CA GLU A 10 -17.47 -75.59 -16.66
C GLU A 10 -16.06 -75.09 -17.06
N LYS A 11 -15.71 -75.30 -18.33
CA LYS A 11 -14.40 -75.06 -18.95
C LYS A 11 -14.02 -73.57 -18.99
N GLN A 12 -12.80 -73.23 -18.55
CA GLN A 12 -12.26 -71.85 -18.56
C GLN A 12 -11.75 -71.39 -19.95
N PRO A 13 -12.03 -70.15 -20.39
CA PRO A 13 -11.46 -69.57 -21.61
C PRO A 13 -10.10 -68.86 -21.39
N LEU A 14 -9.34 -68.80 -22.49
CA LEU A 14 -7.95 -68.34 -22.74
C LEU A 14 -7.55 -66.90 -22.31
N LEU A 15 -8.18 -66.30 -21.31
CA LEU A 15 -7.86 -64.96 -20.80
C LEU A 15 -6.93 -64.98 -19.58
N ARG A 16 -6.02 -65.96 -19.52
CA ARG A 16 -5.10 -66.07 -18.38
C ARG A 16 -3.68 -65.66 -18.74
N ARG A 17 -3.29 -64.56 -18.09
CA ARG A 17 -1.93 -64.06 -17.79
C ARG A 17 -1.32 -63.05 -18.76
N ILE A 18 -1.87 -61.85 -18.75
CA ILE A 18 -0.98 -60.69 -18.62
C ILE A 18 -0.81 -60.47 -17.10
N PRO A 19 0.41 -60.47 -16.55
CA PRO A 19 0.60 -60.19 -15.15
C PRO A 19 0.05 -58.79 -14.85
N ALA A 20 -0.86 -58.69 -13.87
CA ALA A 20 -1.51 -57.47 -13.43
C ALA A 20 -0.59 -56.22 -13.37
N PRO A 21 0.67 -56.28 -12.89
CA PRO A 21 1.54 -55.10 -12.88
C PRO A 21 1.84 -54.54 -14.28
N LEU A 22 1.87 -55.39 -15.31
CA LEU A 22 2.17 -54.99 -16.69
C LEU A 22 0.97 -54.32 -17.35
N PHE A 23 -0.24 -54.77 -17.03
CA PHE A 23 -1.48 -54.10 -17.45
C PHE A 23 -1.61 -52.72 -16.76
N ILE A 24 -1.33 -52.64 -15.46
CA ILE A 24 -1.38 -51.37 -14.70
C ILE A 24 -0.31 -50.39 -15.20
N ALA A 25 0.91 -50.86 -15.48
CA ALA A 25 1.96 -49.99 -15.99
C ALA A 25 1.59 -49.41 -17.35
N VAL A 26 1.17 -50.24 -18.31
CA VAL A 26 0.83 -49.78 -19.66
C VAL A 26 -0.40 -48.86 -19.65
N TYR A 27 -1.44 -49.24 -18.93
CA TYR A 27 -2.67 -48.44 -18.86
C TYR A 27 -2.45 -47.14 -18.06
N GLY A 28 -1.67 -47.19 -16.98
CA GLY A 28 -1.29 -46.02 -16.20
C GLY A 28 -0.46 -45.02 -17.00
N THR A 29 0.54 -45.49 -17.76
CA THR A 29 1.33 -44.62 -18.64
C THR A 29 0.48 -44.01 -19.75
N LEU A 30 -0.44 -44.77 -20.34
CA LEU A 30 -1.36 -44.25 -21.37
C LEU A 30 -2.30 -43.17 -20.82
N VAL A 31 -2.86 -43.37 -19.64
CA VAL A 31 -3.74 -42.36 -19.00
C VAL A 31 -2.95 -41.10 -18.65
N ILE A 32 -1.74 -41.23 -18.10
CA ILE A 32 -0.88 -40.07 -17.80
C ILE A 32 -0.52 -39.33 -19.09
N LEU A 33 -0.17 -40.02 -20.18
CA LEU A 33 0.13 -39.37 -21.46
C LEU A 33 -1.08 -38.63 -22.04
N VAL A 34 -2.29 -39.17 -21.90
CA VAL A 34 -3.52 -38.50 -22.34
C VAL A 34 -3.81 -37.26 -21.50
N VAL A 35 -3.65 -37.34 -20.17
CA VAL A 35 -3.87 -36.19 -19.26
C VAL A 35 -2.83 -35.10 -19.50
N VAL A 36 -1.56 -35.46 -19.63
CA VAL A 36 -0.46 -34.51 -19.92
C VAL A 36 -0.62 -33.91 -21.32
N GLY A 37 -0.99 -34.71 -22.31
CA GLY A 37 -1.28 -34.23 -23.66
C GLY A 37 -2.45 -33.24 -23.71
N ALA A 38 -3.53 -33.50 -22.97
CA ALA A 38 -4.66 -32.59 -22.84
C ALA A 38 -4.28 -31.29 -22.11
N ALA A 39 -3.48 -31.38 -21.04
CA ALA A 39 -2.99 -30.23 -20.30
C ALA A 39 -2.05 -29.35 -21.16
N MET A 40 -1.14 -29.96 -21.93
CA MET A 40 -0.26 -29.23 -22.84
C MET A 40 -1.03 -28.59 -24.01
N ALA A 41 -2.04 -29.28 -24.56
CA ALA A 41 -2.88 -28.72 -25.61
C ALA A 41 -3.73 -27.53 -25.11
N ALA A 42 -4.28 -27.62 -23.89
CA ALA A 42 -5.00 -26.51 -23.27
C ALA A 42 -4.07 -25.31 -22.98
N GLY A 43 -2.82 -25.57 -22.56
CA GLY A 43 -1.79 -24.54 -22.40
C GLY A 43 -1.39 -23.87 -23.72
N TYR A 44 -1.25 -24.65 -24.80
CA TYR A 44 -0.89 -24.11 -26.12
C TYR A 44 -1.99 -23.25 -26.73
N THR A 45 -3.27 -23.57 -26.51
CA THR A 45 -4.39 -22.73 -26.95
C THR A 45 -4.54 -21.45 -26.13
N ALA A 46 -4.02 -21.41 -24.91
CA ALA A 46 -4.05 -20.21 -24.07
C ALA A 46 -3.01 -19.17 -24.53
N ASP A 47 -1.89 -19.59 -25.12
CA ASP A 47 -0.82 -18.68 -25.57
C ASP A 47 -1.05 -18.09 -26.97
N THR A 48 -1.83 -18.74 -27.85
CA THR A 48 -2.01 -18.28 -29.24
C THR A 48 -3.12 -17.25 -29.45
N THR A 49 -3.83 -16.87 -28.40
CA THR A 49 -4.89 -15.83 -28.43
C THR A 49 -4.72 -14.81 -27.32
N ARG A 50 -3.46 -14.43 -27.04
CA ARG A 50 -3.20 -13.19 -26.31
C ARG A 50 -3.29 -12.04 -27.31
N GLU A 51 -4.53 -11.67 -27.65
CA GLU A 51 -4.78 -10.26 -28.00
C GLU A 51 -4.23 -9.48 -26.80
N GLU A 52 -3.22 -8.63 -27.01
CA GLU A 52 -2.77 -7.71 -25.98
C GLU A 52 -4.03 -6.96 -25.54
N ALA A 53 -4.57 -7.32 -24.38
CA ALA A 53 -5.69 -6.62 -23.80
C ALA A 53 -5.22 -5.19 -23.66
N GLN A 54 -5.65 -4.33 -24.59
CA GLN A 54 -5.57 -2.90 -24.41
C GLN A 54 -6.46 -2.65 -23.20
N LEU A 55 -5.81 -2.63 -22.04
CA LEU A 55 -6.44 -2.19 -20.81
C LEU A 55 -7.07 -0.85 -21.18
N PRO A 56 -8.39 -0.67 -20.97
CA PRO A 56 -8.99 0.63 -21.17
C PRO A 56 -8.12 1.61 -20.38
N GLN A 57 -7.54 2.57 -21.09
CA GLN A 57 -6.80 3.62 -20.39
C GLN A 57 -7.78 4.21 -19.39
N PRO A 58 -7.39 4.38 -18.12
CA PRO A 58 -8.28 4.97 -17.13
C PRO A 58 -8.84 6.26 -17.74
N GLU A 59 -10.18 6.36 -17.78
CA GLU A 59 -10.84 7.53 -18.31
C GLU A 59 -10.28 8.73 -17.56
N ARG A 60 -9.52 9.57 -18.28
CA ARG A 60 -9.06 10.83 -17.71
C ARG A 60 -10.32 11.61 -17.34
N PRO A 61 -10.37 12.23 -16.16
CA PRO A 61 -11.50 13.06 -15.77
C PRO A 61 -11.84 14.00 -16.93
N PHE A 62 -13.12 14.09 -17.29
CA PHE A 62 -13.59 14.91 -18.43
C PHE A 62 -13.17 16.39 -18.30
N ASN A 63 -12.80 16.82 -17.10
CA ASN A 63 -12.15 18.10 -16.81
C ASN A 63 -11.10 17.90 -15.69
N PRO A 64 -9.82 17.62 -16.01
CA PRO A 64 -8.80 17.51 -14.97
C PRO A 64 -8.66 18.87 -14.27
N ALA A 65 -8.38 18.84 -12.97
CA ALA A 65 -8.18 20.06 -12.23
C ALA A 65 -6.99 20.85 -12.81
N PRO A 66 -7.00 22.20 -12.78
CA PRO A 66 -5.92 23.00 -13.33
C PRO A 66 -4.58 22.66 -12.67
N ALA A 67 -3.64 22.14 -13.47
CA ALA A 67 -2.26 21.85 -13.07
C ALA A 67 -1.37 23.11 -13.23
N ASP A 68 -1.68 24.20 -12.54
CA ASP A 68 -0.93 25.46 -12.68
C ASP A 68 0.36 25.44 -11.85
N SER A 69 1.37 24.72 -12.36
CA SER A 69 2.70 24.65 -11.73
C SER A 69 3.36 26.01 -11.57
N SER A 70 3.06 26.98 -12.44
CA SER A 70 3.61 28.34 -12.37
C SER A 70 3.05 29.13 -11.19
N ASN A 71 1.76 28.99 -10.91
CA ASN A 71 1.12 29.61 -9.76
C ASN A 71 1.60 28.97 -8.45
N VAL A 72 1.82 27.65 -8.43
CA VAL A 72 2.42 26.95 -7.29
C VAL A 72 3.81 27.51 -7.01
N ALA A 73 4.68 27.59 -8.02
CA ALA A 73 6.03 28.13 -7.87
C ALA A 73 6.05 29.58 -7.36
N ALA A 74 5.16 30.42 -7.88
CA ALA A 74 5.04 31.82 -7.46
C ALA A 74 4.52 31.98 -6.01
N SER A 75 3.77 30.99 -5.53
CA SER A 75 3.19 30.99 -4.18
C SER A 75 4.17 30.56 -3.09
N ILE A 76 5.31 29.93 -3.44
CA ILE A 76 6.26 29.42 -2.46
C ILE A 76 6.99 30.56 -1.75
N ARG A 77 7.10 30.44 -0.43
CA ARG A 77 7.87 31.35 0.41
C ARG A 77 9.31 30.83 0.57
N PRO A 78 10.33 31.51 0.01
CA PRO A 78 11.70 31.01 -0.01
C PRO A 78 12.38 30.99 1.37
N ASN A 79 11.79 31.65 2.38
CA ASN A 79 12.25 31.60 3.76
C ASN A 79 11.68 30.39 4.54
N LEU A 80 10.85 29.56 3.91
CA LEU A 80 10.26 28.35 4.50
C LEU A 80 10.64 27.09 3.69
N ILE A 81 10.66 27.21 2.36
CA ILE A 81 10.97 26.10 1.44
C ILE A 81 11.95 26.61 0.38
N ASP A 82 13.06 25.90 0.18
CA ASP A 82 14.04 26.18 -0.87
C ASP A 82 14.21 24.97 -1.82
N ASN A 83 15.12 25.10 -2.79
CA ASN A 83 15.42 24.08 -3.81
C ASN A 83 14.17 23.52 -4.54
N VAL A 84 13.17 24.39 -4.68
CA VAL A 84 11.84 24.06 -5.18
C VAL A 84 11.89 23.57 -6.62
N ARG A 85 11.20 22.46 -6.86
CA ARG A 85 10.85 21.93 -8.17
C ARG A 85 9.36 21.73 -8.22
N VAL A 86 8.74 22.30 -9.24
CA VAL A 86 7.32 22.13 -9.53
C VAL A 86 7.15 21.42 -10.87
N GLY A 87 6.03 20.73 -11.02
CA GLY A 87 5.66 20.10 -12.29
C GLY A 87 4.18 19.85 -12.36
N GLU A 88 3.69 19.63 -13.57
CA GLU A 88 2.31 19.19 -13.80
C GLU A 88 2.22 17.67 -13.64
N THR A 89 1.11 17.19 -13.09
CA THR A 89 0.76 15.77 -13.03
C THR A 89 -0.55 15.53 -13.79
N ASN A 90 -1.02 14.28 -13.83
CA ASN A 90 -2.32 13.97 -14.46
C ASN A 90 -3.51 14.48 -13.63
N THR A 91 -3.30 14.83 -12.36
CA THR A 91 -4.34 15.10 -11.37
C THR A 91 -4.18 16.46 -10.67
N GLY A 92 -3.13 17.22 -10.97
CA GLY A 92 -2.86 18.54 -10.41
C GLY A 92 -1.42 18.98 -10.68
N ALA A 93 -0.81 19.65 -9.71
CA ALA A 93 0.60 20.00 -9.71
C ALA A 93 1.35 19.26 -8.60
N MET A 94 2.61 18.94 -8.85
CA MET A 94 3.54 18.43 -7.83
C MET A 94 4.52 19.51 -7.39
N LEU A 95 4.93 19.42 -6.13
CA LEU A 95 5.97 20.22 -5.49
C LEU A 95 6.97 19.28 -4.78
N ARG A 96 8.26 19.48 -5.07
CA ARG A 96 9.36 18.93 -4.27
C ARG A 96 10.28 20.06 -3.84
N GLY A 97 10.76 20.05 -2.61
CA GLY A 97 11.71 21.03 -2.12
C GLY A 97 12.35 20.60 -0.80
N ASP A 98 13.19 21.46 -0.26
CA ASP A 98 13.78 21.26 1.06
C ASP A 98 13.22 22.30 2.03
N ILE A 99 13.04 21.87 3.28
CA ILE A 99 12.57 22.74 4.36
C ILE A 99 13.79 23.55 4.85
N VAL A 100 13.64 24.86 4.87
CA VAL A 100 14.73 25.76 5.30
C VAL A 100 15.08 25.52 6.77
N ASP A 101 16.37 25.58 7.09
CA ASP A 101 16.87 25.45 8.47
C ASP A 101 16.16 26.41 9.43
N GLY A 102 15.67 25.88 10.55
CA GLY A 102 14.92 26.62 11.57
C GLY A 102 13.43 26.83 11.25
N ALA A 103 12.95 26.48 10.05
CA ALA A 103 11.51 26.56 9.73
C ALA A 103 10.66 25.50 10.46
N LEU A 104 11.31 24.53 11.12
CA LEU A 104 10.69 23.53 11.98
C LEU A 104 10.85 23.83 13.48
N ASP A 105 11.58 24.90 13.85
CA ASP A 105 11.70 25.32 15.26
C ASP A 105 10.38 25.94 15.77
N ASP A 106 9.60 26.52 14.86
CA ASP A 106 8.21 26.93 15.04
C ASP A 106 7.42 26.56 13.77
N THR A 107 6.69 25.45 13.84
CA THR A 107 5.99 24.89 12.68
C THR A 107 4.78 25.72 12.24
N THR A 108 4.34 26.72 13.02
CA THR A 108 3.17 27.55 12.72
C THR A 108 3.28 28.23 11.35
N ALA A 109 4.45 28.77 11.04
CA ALA A 109 4.67 29.53 9.81
C ALA A 109 4.65 28.63 8.57
N ILE A 110 5.30 27.46 8.64
CA ILE A 110 5.33 26.49 7.53
C ILE A 110 3.98 25.80 7.36
N ALA A 111 3.32 25.39 8.45
CA ALA A 111 1.99 24.79 8.41
C ALA A 111 0.95 25.77 7.82
N GLY A 112 0.96 27.03 8.25
CA GLY A 112 0.10 28.07 7.69
C GLY A 112 0.43 28.43 6.25
N HIS A 113 1.67 28.24 5.80
CA HIS A 113 2.02 28.40 4.39
C HIS A 113 1.49 27.23 3.55
N LEU A 114 1.71 25.99 4.00
CA LEU A 114 1.27 24.77 3.32
C LEU A 114 -0.25 24.73 3.22
N SER A 115 -0.96 24.99 4.31
CA SER A 115 -2.42 25.02 4.33
C SER A 115 -2.98 25.95 3.24
N ARG A 116 -2.47 27.19 3.17
CA ARG A 116 -2.88 28.16 2.15
C ARG A 116 -2.46 27.75 0.73
N LEU A 117 -1.27 27.16 0.57
CA LEU A 117 -0.78 26.70 -0.72
C LEU A 117 -1.73 25.65 -1.30
N LEU A 118 -2.14 24.67 -0.49
CA LEU A 118 -3.05 23.58 -0.85
C LEU A 118 -4.49 24.08 -1.07
N GLU A 119 -4.96 25.03 -0.27
CA GLU A 119 -6.28 25.65 -0.44
C GLU A 119 -6.39 26.41 -1.77
N GLN A 120 -5.33 27.12 -2.17
CA GLN A 120 -5.34 28.00 -3.35
C GLN A 120 -4.99 27.29 -4.67
N ASN A 121 -4.44 26.07 -4.61
CA ASN A 121 -3.91 25.39 -5.78
C ASN A 121 -4.33 23.92 -5.78
N CYS A 122 -4.44 23.33 -6.98
CA CYS A 122 -4.54 21.89 -7.08
C CYS A 122 -3.15 21.25 -6.97
N VAL A 123 -2.71 20.87 -5.76
CA VAL A 123 -1.37 20.30 -5.51
C VAL A 123 -1.48 18.87 -5.01
N ASP A 124 -1.51 17.93 -5.95
CA ASP A 124 -1.80 16.54 -5.64
C ASP A 124 -0.63 15.80 -4.97
N THR A 125 0.60 16.34 -5.06
CA THR A 125 1.79 15.78 -4.43
C THR A 125 2.70 16.88 -3.93
N VAL A 126 2.95 16.91 -2.63
CA VAL A 126 4.04 17.67 -2.00
C VAL A 126 5.00 16.70 -1.33
N THR A 127 6.30 16.87 -1.56
CA THR A 127 7.36 16.19 -0.81
C THR A 127 8.41 17.21 -0.39
N LEU A 128 8.49 17.48 0.90
CA LEU A 128 9.50 18.35 1.49
C LEU A 128 10.46 17.53 2.35
N THR A 129 11.74 17.87 2.33
CA THR A 129 12.77 17.17 3.12
C THR A 129 13.44 18.16 4.06
N SER A 130 13.49 17.87 5.36
CA SER A 130 14.26 18.65 6.32
C SER A 130 15.76 18.35 6.18
N LYS A 131 16.61 19.18 6.78
CA LYS A 131 18.05 18.93 6.84
C LYS A 131 18.43 17.67 7.62
N SER A 132 17.61 17.25 8.59
CA SER A 132 17.80 15.99 9.31
C SER A 132 17.41 14.76 8.47
N GLY A 133 16.76 14.97 7.32
CA GLY A 133 16.28 13.89 6.45
C GLY A 133 14.81 13.51 6.65
N MET A 134 14.12 14.11 7.63
CA MET A 134 12.67 13.91 7.83
C MET A 134 11.89 14.40 6.62
N ARG A 135 10.93 13.59 6.14
CA ARG A 135 10.08 13.94 5.00
C ARG A 135 8.69 14.36 5.44
N VAL A 136 8.22 15.51 4.95
CA VAL A 136 6.84 15.97 5.10
C VAL A 136 6.14 15.83 3.75
N ASN A 137 5.07 15.05 3.69
CA ASN A 137 4.36 14.76 2.44
C ASN A 137 2.89 15.17 2.50
N PHE A 138 2.36 15.66 1.38
CA PHE A 138 0.92 15.85 1.18
C PHE A 138 0.50 15.17 -0.11
N TRP A 139 -0.59 14.39 -0.06
CA TRP A 139 -1.10 13.65 -1.21
C TRP A 139 -2.59 13.88 -1.40
N GLY A 140 -3.00 14.05 -2.65
CA GLY A 140 -4.42 14.12 -3.04
C GLY A 140 -5.10 15.47 -2.81
N PHE A 141 -4.43 16.45 -2.22
CA PHE A 141 -5.01 17.77 -1.96
C PHE A 141 -5.21 18.57 -3.25
N CYS A 142 -6.45 18.91 -3.58
CA CYS A 142 -6.74 19.73 -4.75
C CYS A 142 -7.80 20.78 -4.43
N PHE A 143 -7.37 22.05 -4.23
CA PHE A 143 -8.21 23.12 -3.68
C PHE A 143 -8.88 22.72 -2.36
N ALA A 144 -8.17 21.91 -1.58
CA ALA A 144 -8.57 21.37 -0.29
C ALA A 144 -7.36 21.47 0.65
N THR A 145 -7.62 21.55 1.94
CA THR A 145 -6.56 21.61 2.94
C THR A 145 -7.04 21.14 4.30
N LEU A 146 -6.10 20.85 5.18
CA LEU A 146 -6.31 20.76 6.62
C LEU A 146 -6.09 22.13 7.30
N PRO A 147 -6.66 22.34 8.50
CA PRO A 147 -6.36 23.50 9.33
C PRO A 147 -4.86 23.61 9.63
N PRO A 148 -4.28 24.83 9.67
CA PRO A 148 -2.86 25.01 9.96
C PRO A 148 -2.42 24.40 11.30
N ALA A 149 -3.26 24.49 12.33
CA ALA A 149 -2.95 23.93 13.65
C ALA A 149 -2.77 22.41 13.62
N THR A 150 -3.58 21.72 12.82
CA THR A 150 -3.55 20.27 12.64
C THR A 150 -2.33 19.84 11.88
N ILE A 151 -1.96 20.57 10.82
CA ILE A 151 -0.69 20.33 10.11
C ILE A 151 0.50 20.56 11.05
N ALA A 152 0.50 21.65 11.83
CA ALA A 152 1.55 21.95 12.79
C ALA A 152 1.69 20.84 13.84
N GLN A 153 0.59 20.43 14.48
CA GLN A 153 0.58 19.37 15.49
C GLN A 153 1.32 18.10 15.04
N PHE A 154 1.03 17.58 13.83
CA PHE A 154 1.67 16.34 13.38
C PHE A 154 3.09 16.53 12.87
N ILE A 155 3.45 17.73 12.40
CA ILE A 155 4.85 18.05 12.12
C ILE A 155 5.63 18.17 13.44
N ASP A 156 5.06 18.81 14.47
CA ASP A 156 5.67 18.93 15.80
C ASP A 156 5.92 17.55 16.40
N ILE A 157 4.92 16.65 16.40
CA ILE A 157 5.09 15.26 16.85
C ILE A 157 6.22 14.57 16.07
N ALA A 158 6.24 14.71 14.74
CA ALA A 158 7.28 14.10 13.91
C ALA A 158 8.68 14.64 14.25
N VAL A 159 8.81 15.93 14.53
CA VAL A 159 10.09 16.56 14.89
C VAL A 159 10.52 16.16 16.30
N ASP A 160 9.63 16.28 17.28
CA ASP A 160 9.90 16.06 18.70
C ASP A 160 10.22 14.60 19.00
N GLU A 161 9.56 13.66 18.32
CA GLU A 161 9.77 12.23 18.48
C GLU A 161 10.76 11.63 17.47
N GLY A 162 11.34 12.45 16.58
CA GLY A 162 12.35 12.00 15.63
C GLY A 162 11.86 11.04 14.55
N ALA A 163 10.66 11.27 14.01
CA ALA A 163 10.12 10.49 12.91
C ALA A 163 10.91 10.69 11.60
N ASP A 164 10.98 9.65 10.78
CA ASP A 164 11.56 9.74 9.43
C ASP A 164 10.62 10.42 8.43
N SER A 165 9.31 10.34 8.69
CA SER A 165 8.33 11.01 7.86
C SER A 165 6.98 11.21 8.52
N VAL A 166 6.32 12.28 8.09
CA VAL A 166 4.89 12.52 8.28
C VAL A 166 4.26 12.73 6.90
N ALA A 167 3.11 12.12 6.68
CA ALA A 167 2.33 12.23 5.45
C ALA A 167 0.87 12.56 5.77
N PHE A 168 0.33 13.51 5.03
CA PHE A 168 -1.08 13.90 5.05
C PHE A 168 -1.70 13.46 3.72
N SER A 169 -2.82 12.76 3.77
CA SER A 169 -3.53 12.31 2.57
C SER A 169 -4.97 12.78 2.60
N ASP A 170 -5.44 13.32 1.49
CA ASP A 170 -6.86 13.56 1.21
C ASP A 170 -7.35 12.56 0.16
N TYR A 171 -8.26 11.68 0.55
CA TYR A 171 -8.96 10.80 -0.38
C TYR A 171 -10.31 11.43 -0.77
N ALA A 172 -10.27 12.36 -1.73
CA ALA A 172 -11.46 13.06 -2.23
C ALA A 172 -12.59 12.11 -2.70
N SER A 173 -12.25 10.90 -3.19
CA SER A 173 -13.24 9.90 -3.61
C SER A 173 -14.02 9.25 -2.45
N HIS A 174 -13.57 9.45 -1.21
CA HIS A 174 -14.15 8.89 0.01
C HIS A 174 -14.59 10.03 0.95
N ASP A 175 -15.34 11.00 0.41
CA ASP A 175 -15.86 12.16 1.17
C ASP A 175 -14.76 12.93 1.93
N HIS A 176 -13.63 13.15 1.26
CA HIS A 176 -12.43 13.75 1.85
C HIS A 176 -11.95 13.02 3.10
N PHE A 177 -11.78 11.70 3.01
CA PHE A 177 -11.18 10.93 4.08
C PHE A 177 -9.73 11.40 4.30
N HIS A 178 -9.47 12.03 5.43
CA HIS A 178 -8.16 12.53 5.80
C HIS A 178 -7.38 11.50 6.63
N LEU A 179 -6.23 11.09 6.13
CA LEU A 179 -5.31 10.18 6.78
C LEU A 179 -4.00 10.88 7.10
N VAL A 180 -3.55 10.78 8.35
CA VAL A 180 -2.19 11.14 8.75
C VAL A 180 -1.39 9.87 9.00
N THR A 181 -0.19 9.78 8.46
CA THR A 181 0.72 8.65 8.68
C THR A 181 2.10 9.13 9.10
N LEU A 182 2.58 8.63 10.23
CA LEU A 182 3.93 8.88 10.73
C LEU A 182 4.73 7.58 10.72
N ASN A 183 6.02 7.65 10.35
CA ASN A 183 6.87 6.46 10.26
C ASN A 183 8.23 6.69 10.92
N TRP A 184 8.69 5.69 11.66
CA TRP A 184 10.02 5.54 12.23
C TRP A 184 10.62 4.22 11.72
N MET A 185 11.61 4.30 10.86
CA MET A 185 12.23 3.19 10.14
C MET A 185 13.24 2.40 10.97
N ASP A 186 13.69 2.99 12.08
CA ASP A 186 14.64 2.40 13.02
C ASP A 186 14.28 2.82 14.45
N VAL A 187 13.61 1.93 15.19
CA VAL A 187 13.12 2.17 16.55
C VAL A 187 13.87 1.28 17.53
N GLU A 188 14.51 1.90 18.53
CA GLU A 188 15.20 1.16 19.62
C GLU A 188 14.20 0.60 20.65
N ASP A 189 13.22 1.39 21.09
CA ASP A 189 12.20 1.00 22.07
C ASP A 189 10.79 1.27 21.54
N ALA A 190 10.21 0.25 20.91
CA ALA A 190 8.87 0.35 20.34
C ALA A 190 7.75 0.32 21.41
N ASP A 191 8.03 -0.20 22.61
CA ASP A 191 7.05 -0.21 23.70
C ASP A 191 6.83 1.20 24.22
N GLU A 192 7.91 1.89 24.58
CA GLU A 192 7.86 3.26 25.08
C GLU A 192 7.25 4.20 24.03
N LEU A 193 7.68 4.08 22.79
CA LEU A 193 7.20 4.92 21.69
C LEU A 193 5.71 4.68 21.40
N SER A 194 5.27 3.41 21.37
CA SER A 194 3.85 3.10 21.14
C SER A 194 2.92 3.59 22.24
N GLN A 195 3.37 3.65 23.50
CA GLN A 195 2.57 4.21 24.59
C GLN A 195 2.33 5.72 24.40
N ARG A 196 3.34 6.47 23.96
CA ARG A 196 3.18 7.90 23.66
C ARG A 196 2.19 8.15 22.52
N TRP A 197 2.22 7.30 21.50
CA TRP A 197 1.28 7.43 20.37
C TRP A 197 -0.19 7.26 20.77
N LEU A 198 -0.48 6.44 21.79
CA LEU A 198 -1.83 6.27 22.35
C LEU A 198 -2.32 7.51 23.11
N GLU A 199 -1.42 8.43 23.47
CA GLU A 199 -1.78 9.71 24.11
C GLU A 199 -2.10 10.81 23.08
N VAL A 200 -1.84 10.57 21.79
CA VAL A 200 -2.09 11.57 20.75
C VAL A 200 -3.58 11.65 20.43
N GLU A 201 -4.18 12.78 20.79
CA GLU A 201 -5.57 13.09 20.43
C GLU A 201 -5.71 13.31 18.92
N ARG A 202 -6.72 12.66 18.32
CA ARG A 202 -7.09 12.86 16.92
C ARG A 202 -8.02 14.07 16.76
N PRO A 203 -7.63 15.10 15.96
CA PRO A 203 -8.53 16.20 15.62
C PRO A 203 -9.77 15.73 14.83
N ASP A 204 -10.90 16.42 15.00
CA ASP A 204 -12.19 15.99 14.43
C ASP A 204 -12.19 15.89 12.89
N GLU A 205 -11.39 16.72 12.22
CA GLU A 205 -11.20 16.73 10.77
C GLU A 205 -10.35 15.59 10.23
N ILE A 206 -9.63 14.87 11.09
CA ILE A 206 -8.83 13.70 10.70
C ILE A 206 -9.68 12.44 10.89
N ASN A 207 -9.81 11.65 9.83
CA ASN A 207 -10.54 10.39 9.88
C ASN A 207 -9.69 9.29 10.51
N ARG A 208 -8.38 9.30 10.26
CA ARG A 208 -7.47 8.27 10.75
C ARG A 208 -6.05 8.79 10.94
N ILE A 209 -5.41 8.34 12.03
CA ILE A 209 -3.97 8.52 12.24
C ILE A 209 -3.35 7.13 12.33
N THR A 210 -2.21 6.94 11.69
CA THR A 210 -1.44 5.72 11.78
C THR A 210 0.02 6.05 12.11
N PHE A 211 0.52 5.48 13.20
CA PHE A 211 1.93 5.53 13.58
C PHE A 211 2.56 4.18 13.28
N ASN A 212 3.67 4.14 12.55
CA ASN A 212 4.38 2.92 12.23
C ASN A 212 5.82 2.99 12.75
N GLY A 213 6.18 2.04 13.62
CA GLY A 213 7.55 1.83 14.09
C GLY A 213 8.11 0.53 13.56
N TYR A 214 9.32 0.58 13.02
CA TYR A 214 10.05 -0.59 12.54
C TYR A 214 11.24 -0.85 13.46
N THR A 215 11.26 -2.00 14.11
CA THR A 215 12.44 -2.52 14.82
C THR A 215 13.12 -3.58 13.96
N ASP A 216 14.21 -4.18 14.45
CA ASP A 216 14.82 -5.34 13.79
C ASP A 216 13.89 -6.56 13.74
N ASP A 217 13.06 -6.74 14.77
CA ASP A 217 12.26 -7.96 14.97
C ASP A 217 10.79 -7.81 14.60
N GLU A 218 10.23 -6.59 14.69
CA GLU A 218 8.80 -6.35 14.55
C GLU A 218 8.44 -5.03 13.88
N VAL A 219 7.19 -4.95 13.46
CA VAL A 219 6.51 -3.72 13.08
C VAL A 219 5.41 -3.46 14.10
N VAL A 220 5.48 -2.30 14.75
CA VAL A 220 4.48 -1.84 15.71
C VAL A 220 3.66 -0.74 15.06
N VAL A 221 2.34 -0.85 15.15
CA VAL A 221 1.42 0.13 14.58
C VAL A 221 0.39 0.54 15.61
N VAL A 222 0.27 1.85 15.84
CA VAL A 222 -0.88 2.44 16.51
C VAL A 222 -1.78 3.05 15.47
N ASP A 223 -3.04 2.64 15.49
CA ASP A 223 -4.05 3.00 14.51
C ASP A 223 -5.22 3.66 15.23
N ASN A 224 -5.47 4.93 14.97
CA ASN A 224 -6.55 5.70 15.59
C ASN A 224 -7.57 6.12 14.53
N ASP A 225 -8.55 5.24 14.27
CA ASP A 225 -9.58 5.41 13.24
C ASP A 225 -10.91 5.90 13.82
N LYS A 226 -11.59 6.79 13.09
CA LYS A 226 -12.79 7.48 13.60
C LYS A 226 -13.98 6.57 13.79
N GLU A 227 -14.03 5.47 13.05
CA GLU A 227 -15.09 4.48 13.13
C GLU A 227 -14.75 3.34 14.08
N THR A 228 -13.52 2.82 14.04
CA THR A 228 -13.12 1.64 14.83
C THR A 228 -12.45 1.96 16.16
N GLY A 229 -12.04 3.22 16.37
CA GLY A 229 -11.30 3.65 17.56
C GLY A 229 -9.81 3.36 17.45
N GLU A 230 -9.16 3.34 18.61
CA GLU A 230 -7.72 3.16 18.74
C GLU A 230 -7.34 1.68 18.93
N GLU A 231 -6.36 1.23 18.16
CA GLU A 231 -5.84 -0.13 18.20
C GLU A 231 -4.30 -0.15 18.12
N LEU A 232 -3.66 -0.90 19.02
CA LEU A 232 -2.24 -1.25 18.94
C LEU A 232 -2.08 -2.63 18.28
N LYS A 233 -1.30 -2.70 17.22
CA LYS A 233 -1.05 -3.91 16.44
C LYS A 233 0.46 -4.16 16.34
N ARG A 234 0.84 -5.43 16.35
CA ARG A 234 2.23 -5.88 16.23
C ARG A 234 2.33 -7.06 15.30
N TRP A 235 3.32 -7.03 14.43
CA TRP A 235 3.63 -8.14 13.53
C TRP A 235 5.13 -8.39 13.52
N PRO A 236 5.57 -9.67 13.45
CA PRO A 236 6.98 -9.96 13.23
C PRO A 236 7.41 -9.36 11.89
N ARG A 237 8.61 -8.77 11.86
CA ARG A 237 9.20 -8.31 10.61
C ARG A 237 9.51 -9.57 9.80
N LEU A 238 8.89 -9.70 8.63
CA LEU A 238 9.19 -10.78 7.70
C LEU A 238 10.59 -10.56 7.14
N THR A 239 11.62 -10.94 7.90
CA THR A 239 12.94 -11.20 7.33
C THR A 239 12.77 -12.42 6.46
N ASN A 240 13.02 -12.30 5.14
CA ASN A 240 13.20 -13.47 4.30
C ASN A 240 14.35 -14.28 4.87
N ALA A 241 14.04 -15.28 5.69
CA ALA A 241 15.00 -16.28 6.11
C ALA A 241 15.27 -17.17 4.89
N ALA A 242 16.55 -17.23 4.51
CA ALA A 242 17.17 -17.97 3.41
C ALA A 242 17.17 -17.27 2.03
N GLU A 243 18.33 -16.72 1.64
CA GLU A 243 19.37 -17.43 0.87
C GLU A 243 20.77 -16.87 1.14
#